data_AF-A0A9E4BMK6-F1
#
_entry.id   AF-A0A9E4BMK6-F1
#
_cell.length_a   1.000
_cell.length_b   1.000
_cell.length_c   1.000
_cell.angle_alpha   90.00
_cell.angle_beta   90.00
_cell.angle_gamma   90.00
#
_symmetry.space_group_name_H-M   'P 1'
#
loop_
_entity.id
_entity.type
_entity.pdbx_description
1 polymer ?
#
loop_
_entity_poly.entity_id
_entity_poly.type
_entity_poly.pdbx_seq_one_letter_code
_entity_poly.pdbx_strand_id
1 'polypeptide(L)'
;MALAREAVVPESARSAVTFRALVLGTFLTVMATIAGSYARFILHTTRLDQNHLSVAAVFPIVVIALVLLRPLKLSRGELIVMFTMALIGATMPTYFVGKLIANFTVPYYLATPENQWATYYEPYLPEWSILPAGEPLRWFFEGLPRGVFVPWDVWIVPVFWWMTVIAAFYGCCLFLMVILRKQWIEHERIDYPLMEMPLAVMEEDNRQGFFPIPIMNSPLFWAGFGLTLCIILWNVISYFSPTFPTIPWRFASIQFGREFPPIPVRLYLMVVGFGYFINLDIPIWKMAFLIVLA
;
A
#
# COMPACT_ATOMS: atom_id res chain seq x y z
N MET A 1 -17.73 44.44 17.47
CA MET A 1 -16.85 43.76 18.44
C MET A 1 -16.42 42.45 17.79
N ALA A 2 -15.42 42.53 16.92
CA ALA A 2 -14.92 41.41 16.14
C ALA A 2 -13.86 40.68 16.96
N LEU A 3 -14.13 39.43 17.35
CA LEU A 3 -13.16 38.57 18.00
C LEU A 3 -12.11 38.18 16.98
N ALA A 4 -10.96 38.83 17.05
CA ALA A 4 -9.74 38.38 16.41
C ALA A 4 -9.43 36.97 16.94
N ARG A 5 -9.49 35.97 16.07
CA ARG A 5 -8.88 34.66 16.33
C ARG A 5 -7.38 34.92 16.48
N GLU A 6 -6.89 34.85 17.71
CA GLU A 6 -5.46 34.82 17.99
C GLU A 6 -4.85 33.67 17.19
N ALA A 7 -3.98 34.02 16.26
CA ALA A 7 -3.16 33.06 15.55
C ALA A 7 -2.23 32.41 16.58
N VAL A 8 -2.53 31.15 16.94
CA VAL A 8 -1.63 30.30 17.71
C VAL A 8 -0.34 30.19 16.90
N VAL A 9 0.69 30.90 17.33
CA VAL A 9 2.05 30.74 16.81
C VAL A 9 2.47 29.30 17.13
N PRO A 10 2.77 28.45 16.13
CA PRO A 10 3.16 27.07 16.42
C PRO A 10 4.49 27.10 17.19
N GLU A 11 4.43 26.56 18.40
CA GLU A 11 5.56 26.23 19.26
C GLU A 11 6.69 25.62 18.40
N SER A 12 7.91 26.14 18.53
CA SER A 12 9.06 25.86 17.66
C SER A 12 9.10 24.40 17.20
N ALA A 13 8.61 24.15 15.98
CA ALA A 13 8.40 22.80 15.49
C ALA A 13 9.76 22.12 15.35
N ARG A 14 10.06 21.18 16.25
CA ARG A 14 11.14 20.22 16.03
C ARG A 14 10.97 19.66 14.63
N SER A 15 12.04 19.63 13.84
CA SER A 15 11.99 19.06 12.49
C SER A 15 11.36 17.67 12.56
N ALA A 16 10.22 17.48 11.87
CA ALA A 16 9.57 16.18 11.76
C ALA A 16 10.50 15.15 11.09
N VAL A 17 11.38 15.63 10.21
CA VAL A 17 12.43 14.83 9.58
C VAL A 17 13.64 14.81 10.50
N THR A 18 13.77 13.74 11.29
CA THR A 18 14.95 13.44 12.10
C THR A 18 15.70 12.25 11.50
N PHE A 19 17.01 12.15 11.75
CA PHE A 19 17.79 10.98 11.33
C PHE A 19 17.19 9.67 11.90
N ARG A 20 16.69 9.72 13.13
CA ARG A 20 15.98 8.61 13.77
C ARG A 20 14.73 8.19 13.01
N ALA A 21 13.87 9.14 12.62
CA ALA A 21 12.67 8.86 11.85
C ALA A 21 13.00 8.25 10.48
N LEU A 22 14.06 8.72 9.83
CA LEU A 22 14.52 8.16 8.56
C LEU A 22 14.99 6.70 8.73
N VAL A 23 15.83 6.41 9.74
CA VAL A 23 16.31 5.04 9.98
C VAL A 23 15.16 4.09 10.31
N LEU A 24 14.27 4.48 11.23
CA LEU A 24 13.12 3.66 11.61
C LEU A 24 12.12 3.51 10.46
N GLY A 25 11.88 4.58 9.70
CA GLY A 25 11.02 4.57 8.52
C GLY A 25 11.57 3.67 7.41
N THR A 26 12.89 3.71 7.15
CA THR A 26 13.54 2.80 6.21
C THR A 26 13.43 1.35 6.67
N PHE A 27 13.68 1.07 7.95
CA PHE A 27 13.53 -0.26 8.51
C PHE A 27 12.09 -0.79 8.35
N LEU A 28 11.08 0.03 8.70
CA LEU A 28 9.68 -0.31 8.50
C LEU A 28 9.34 -0.56 7.04
N THR A 29 9.87 0.24 6.13
CA THR A 29 9.66 0.10 4.70
C THR A 29 10.22 -1.24 4.20
N VAL A 30 11.46 -1.57 4.56
CA VAL A 30 12.09 -2.85 4.21
C VAL A 30 11.29 -4.03 4.76
N MET A 31 10.86 -3.96 6.01
CA MET A 31 10.02 -4.99 6.64
C MET A 31 8.67 -5.14 5.94
N ALA A 32 8.00 -4.03 5.61
CA ALA A 32 6.73 -4.05 4.88
C ALA A 32 6.90 -4.69 3.49
N THR A 33 7.98 -4.34 2.78
CA THR A 33 8.32 -4.91 1.48
C THR A 33 8.60 -6.42 1.55
N ILE A 34 9.43 -6.87 2.50
CA ILE A 34 9.76 -8.29 2.66
C ILE A 34 8.51 -9.07 3.07
N ALA A 35 7.76 -8.59 4.05
CA ALA A 35 6.54 -9.24 4.53
C ALA A 35 5.49 -9.33 3.42
N GLY A 36 5.30 -8.27 2.63
CA GLY A 36 4.38 -8.26 1.48
C GLY A 36 4.76 -9.28 0.41
N SER A 37 6.03 -9.29 -0.01
CA SER A 37 6.54 -10.24 -0.99
C SER A 37 6.48 -11.69 -0.48
N TYR A 38 6.85 -11.94 0.77
CA TYR A 38 6.78 -13.27 1.39
C TYR A 38 5.33 -13.76 1.48
N ALA A 39 4.42 -12.90 1.95
CA ALA A 39 3.00 -13.20 2.02
C ALA A 39 2.42 -13.59 0.65
N ARG A 40 2.81 -12.88 -0.42
CA ARG A 40 2.29 -13.14 -1.77
C ARG A 40 2.91 -14.36 -2.43
N PHE A 41 4.23 -14.44 -2.48
CA PHE A 41 4.94 -15.41 -3.31
C PHE A 41 5.20 -16.75 -2.60
N ILE A 42 5.24 -16.76 -1.26
CA ILE A 42 5.54 -17.98 -0.49
C ILE A 42 4.29 -18.47 0.25
N LEU A 43 3.65 -17.60 1.03
CA LEU A 43 2.47 -18.00 1.82
C LEU A 43 1.17 -18.05 1.01
N HIS A 44 1.15 -17.45 -0.18
CA HIS A 44 -0.05 -17.30 -1.02
C HIS A 44 -1.26 -16.75 -0.25
N THR A 45 -1.01 -15.83 0.69
CA THR A 45 -2.02 -15.24 1.57
C THR A 45 -2.48 -13.86 1.06
N THR A 46 -3.22 -13.14 1.91
CA THR A 46 -3.70 -11.78 1.66
C THR A 46 -2.57 -10.86 1.21
N ARG A 47 -2.90 -10.04 0.22
CA ARG A 47 -2.02 -9.03 -0.39
C ARG A 47 -1.88 -7.81 0.53
N LEU A 48 -1.01 -7.92 1.54
CA LEU A 48 -0.83 -6.90 2.58
C LEU A 48 -0.41 -5.52 2.05
N ASP A 49 0.20 -5.51 0.86
CA ASP A 49 0.93 -4.39 0.27
C ASP A 49 0.19 -3.69 -0.89
N GLN A 50 -1.03 -4.11 -1.24
CA GLN A 50 -1.68 -3.72 -2.52
C GLN A 50 -2.88 -2.80 -2.38
N ASN A 51 -3.22 -2.43 -1.16
CA ASN A 51 -4.30 -1.49 -0.88
C ASN A 51 -3.75 -0.07 -0.74
N HIS A 52 -4.55 0.94 -1.11
CA HIS A 52 -4.20 2.36 -0.97
C HIS A 52 -3.79 2.74 0.46
N LEU A 53 -4.39 2.09 1.45
CA LEU A 53 -3.94 2.10 2.83
C LEU A 53 -3.35 0.72 3.16
N SER A 54 -2.07 0.53 2.84
CA SER A 54 -1.43 -0.78 2.99
C SER A 54 -1.46 -1.23 4.45
N VAL A 55 -1.96 -2.46 4.68
CA VAL A 55 -1.95 -3.09 6.01
C VAL A 55 -0.52 -3.24 6.51
N ALA A 56 0.44 -3.47 5.61
CA ALA A 56 1.85 -3.54 5.92
C ALA A 56 2.43 -2.21 6.44
N ALA A 57 1.78 -1.07 6.21
CA ALA A 57 2.16 0.24 6.75
C ALA A 57 1.36 0.60 8.01
N VAL A 58 0.04 0.40 8.00
CA VAL A 58 -0.85 0.78 9.11
C VAL A 58 -0.60 -0.07 10.35
N PHE A 59 -0.49 -1.39 10.18
CA PHE A 59 -0.39 -2.30 11.32
C PHE A 59 0.88 -2.06 12.16
N PRO A 60 2.10 -1.95 11.57
CA PRO A 60 3.29 -1.64 12.36
C PRO A 60 3.20 -0.29 13.07
N ILE A 61 2.55 0.71 12.49
CA ILE A 61 2.37 2.02 13.12
C ILE A 61 1.43 1.96 14.30
N VAL A 62 0.31 1.23 14.20
CA VAL A 62 -0.57 1.02 15.36
C VAL A 62 0.19 0.31 16.48
N VAL A 63 1.03 -0.69 16.16
CA VAL A 63 1.87 -1.37 17.16
C VAL A 63 2.91 -0.43 17.78
N ILE A 64 3.57 0.41 16.98
CA ILE A 64 4.51 1.41 17.48
C ILE A 64 3.79 2.42 18.37
N ALA A 65 2.62 2.90 17.95
CA ALA A 65 1.79 3.81 18.71
C ALA A 65 1.40 3.21 20.07
N LEU A 66 1.02 1.93 20.11
CA LEU A 66 0.60 1.27 21.33
C LEU A 66 1.73 0.94 22.30
N VAL A 67 2.83 0.41 21.78
CA VAL A 67 3.86 -0.26 22.61
C VAL A 67 5.14 0.55 22.70
N LEU A 68 5.51 1.23 21.61
CA LEU A 68 6.85 1.80 21.44
C LEU A 68 6.89 3.33 21.55
N LEU A 69 5.75 4.02 21.59
CA LEU A 69 5.71 5.49 21.77
C LEU A 69 6.40 5.96 23.04
N ARG A 70 6.05 5.36 24.19
CA ARG A 70 6.61 5.71 25.50
C ARG A 70 8.12 5.44 25.60
N PRO A 71 8.63 4.25 25.24
CA PRO A 71 10.08 3.98 25.34
C PRO A 71 10.90 4.76 24.31
N LEU A 72 10.40 4.94 23.09
CA LEU A 72 11.15 5.62 22.03
C LEU A 72 10.99 7.15 22.06
N LYS A 73 10.00 7.68 22.79
CA LYS A 73 9.68 9.13 22.85
C LYS A 73 9.64 9.73 21.43
N LEU A 74 8.91 9.06 20.54
CA LEU A 74 8.72 9.51 19.16
C LEU A 74 7.74 10.68 19.15
N SER A 75 8.05 11.71 18.37
CA SER A 75 7.11 12.81 18.15
C SER A 75 6.07 12.43 17.09
N ARG A 76 4.92 13.10 17.11
CA ARG A 76 3.94 13.02 16.02
C ARG A 76 4.55 13.23 14.63
N GLY A 77 5.46 14.19 14.50
CA GLY A 77 6.14 14.46 13.23
C GLY A 77 6.97 13.28 12.72
N GLU A 78 7.70 12.61 13.62
CA GLU A 78 8.50 11.42 13.27
C GLU A 78 7.61 10.25 12.86
N LEU A 79 6.48 10.04 13.56
CA LEU A 79 5.50 9.02 13.20
C LEU A 79 4.91 9.25 11.81
N ILE A 80 4.57 10.49 11.47
CA ILE A 80 4.07 10.86 10.14
C ILE A 80 5.11 10.53 9.07
N VAL A 81 6.39 10.90 9.28
CA VAL A 81 7.47 10.59 8.33
C VAL A 81 7.63 9.10 8.15
N MET A 82 7.69 8.33 9.24
CA MET A 82 7.77 6.88 9.22
C MET A 82 6.59 6.25 8.48
N PHE A 83 5.37 6.77 8.69
CA PHE A 83 4.17 6.31 8.00
C PHE A 83 4.22 6.57 6.51
N THR A 84 4.56 7.79 6.10
CA THR A 84 4.64 8.17 4.69
C THR A 84 5.68 7.32 3.96
N MET A 85 6.84 7.09 4.57
CA MET A 85 7.87 6.21 4.01
C MET A 85 7.35 4.78 3.82
N ALA A 86 6.78 4.18 4.87
CA ALA A 86 6.27 2.82 4.81
C ALA A 86 5.10 2.67 3.85
N LEU A 87 4.18 3.64 3.81
CA LEU A 87 3.01 3.63 2.94
C LEU A 87 3.42 3.67 1.46
N ILE A 88 4.34 4.57 1.09
CA ILE A 88 4.83 4.67 -0.29
C ILE A 88 5.62 3.39 -0.64
N GLY A 89 6.57 3.00 0.20
CA GLY A 89 7.47 1.88 -0.12
C GLY A 89 6.80 0.51 -0.10
N ALA A 90 5.76 0.31 0.71
CA ALA A 90 5.00 -0.95 0.71
C ALA A 90 4.35 -1.22 -0.64
N THR A 91 3.89 -0.21 -1.38
CA THR A 91 3.14 -0.42 -2.64
C THR A 91 3.97 -0.92 -3.83
N MET A 92 5.29 -0.82 -3.77
CA MET A 92 6.18 -1.02 -4.91
C MET A 92 6.50 -2.49 -5.29
N PRO A 93 6.81 -3.39 -4.34
CA PRO A 93 7.54 -4.62 -4.66
C PRO A 93 6.75 -5.61 -5.51
N THR A 94 5.50 -5.89 -5.16
CA THR A 94 4.76 -7.02 -5.78
C THR A 94 4.11 -6.67 -7.11
N TYR A 95 3.42 -5.54 -7.22
CA TYR A 95 2.69 -5.19 -8.44
C TYR A 95 3.52 -4.45 -9.46
N PHE A 96 4.32 -3.50 -8.99
CA PHE A 96 5.04 -2.62 -9.90
C PHE A 96 6.38 -3.26 -10.28
N VAL A 97 7.29 -3.43 -9.32
CA VAL A 97 8.63 -3.99 -9.58
C VAL A 97 8.54 -5.44 -10.07
N GLY A 98 7.70 -6.28 -9.46
CA GLY A 98 7.52 -7.67 -9.90
C GLY A 98 7.08 -7.81 -11.36
N LYS A 99 6.15 -6.95 -11.83
CA LYS A 99 5.74 -6.93 -13.24
C LYS A 99 6.77 -6.25 -14.15
N LEU A 100 7.46 -5.25 -13.62
CA LEU A 100 8.49 -4.53 -14.36
C LEU A 100 9.64 -5.46 -14.76
N ILE A 101 10.07 -6.34 -13.84
CA ILE A 101 11.10 -7.34 -14.14
C ILE A 101 10.67 -8.25 -15.28
N ALA A 102 9.38 -8.62 -15.34
CA ALA A 102 8.86 -9.40 -16.45
C ALA A 102 8.99 -8.66 -17.80
N ASN A 103 8.78 -7.34 -17.85
CA ASN A 103 8.84 -6.57 -19.11
C ASN A 103 10.19 -6.66 -19.81
N PHE A 104 11.29 -6.80 -19.08
CA PHE A 104 12.64 -6.83 -19.66
C PHE A 104 13.32 -8.20 -19.59
N THR A 105 12.61 -9.24 -19.16
CA THR A 105 13.10 -10.63 -19.15
C THR A 105 12.28 -11.53 -20.07
N VAL A 106 10.97 -11.29 -20.18
CA VAL A 106 10.03 -12.11 -20.97
C VAL A 106 10.29 -12.08 -22.48
N PRO A 107 10.63 -10.94 -23.13
CA PRO A 107 10.67 -10.88 -24.60
C PRO A 107 11.54 -11.95 -25.26
N TYR A 108 12.75 -12.20 -24.74
CA TYR A 108 13.63 -13.24 -25.27
C TYR A 108 13.31 -14.64 -24.70
N TYR A 109 12.82 -14.75 -23.46
CA TYR A 109 12.60 -16.05 -22.82
C TYR A 109 11.34 -16.76 -23.32
N LEU A 110 10.26 -16.02 -23.60
CA LEU A 110 9.00 -16.57 -24.10
C LEU A 110 8.81 -16.37 -25.61
N ALA A 111 9.86 -16.02 -26.36
CA ALA A 111 9.79 -15.98 -27.82
C ALA A 111 9.54 -17.39 -28.38
N THR A 112 8.48 -17.56 -29.17
CA THR A 112 8.16 -18.82 -29.85
C THR A 112 7.86 -18.58 -31.34
N PRO A 113 7.96 -19.62 -32.20
CA PRO A 113 7.58 -19.48 -33.59
C PRO A 113 6.13 -19.02 -33.81
N GLU A 114 5.23 -19.34 -32.88
CA GLU A 114 3.80 -19.00 -32.96
C GLU A 114 3.54 -17.53 -32.64
N ASN A 115 4.28 -16.94 -31.68
CA ASN A 115 4.13 -15.52 -31.35
C ASN A 115 4.98 -14.59 -32.23
N GLN A 116 5.97 -15.14 -32.94
CA GLN A 116 6.82 -14.44 -33.89
C GLN A 116 7.55 -13.22 -33.30
N TRP A 117 7.78 -13.21 -31.98
CA TRP A 117 8.44 -12.10 -31.30
C TRP A 117 9.88 -11.90 -31.78
N ALA A 118 10.59 -12.99 -32.09
CA ALA A 118 11.94 -12.91 -32.65
C ALA A 118 12.00 -12.14 -33.98
N THR A 119 10.95 -12.25 -34.81
CA THR A 119 10.92 -11.59 -36.12
C THR A 119 10.45 -10.15 -36.02
N TYR A 120 9.40 -9.88 -35.23
CA TYR A 120 8.71 -8.59 -35.24
C TYR A 120 8.98 -7.69 -34.04
N TYR A 121 9.47 -8.24 -32.93
CA TYR A 121 9.63 -7.51 -31.68
C TYR A 121 11.11 -7.30 -31.35
N GLU A 122 11.91 -8.37 -31.32
CA GLU A 122 13.33 -8.34 -30.93
C GLU A 122 14.19 -7.29 -31.65
N PRO A 123 14.06 -7.06 -32.98
CA PRO A 123 14.90 -6.08 -33.68
C PRO A 123 14.70 -4.62 -33.23
N TYR A 124 13.59 -4.31 -32.56
CA TYR A 124 13.26 -2.96 -32.09
C TYR A 124 13.54 -2.77 -30.60
N LEU A 125 14.06 -3.79 -29.93
CA LEU A 125 14.31 -3.73 -28.50
C LEU A 125 15.69 -3.11 -28.22
N PRO A 126 15.76 -2.04 -27.41
CA PRO A 126 17.03 -1.48 -27.03
C PRO A 126 17.79 -2.42 -26.09
N GLU A 127 19.04 -2.72 -26.42
CA GLU A 127 19.93 -3.59 -25.62
C GLU A 127 20.08 -3.11 -24.17
N TRP A 128 20.05 -1.80 -23.92
CA TRP A 128 20.16 -1.25 -22.57
C TRP A 128 18.91 -1.45 -21.71
N SER A 129 17.77 -1.81 -22.30
CA SER A 129 16.48 -1.93 -21.60
C SER A 129 16.08 -3.36 -21.32
N ILE A 130 16.72 -4.35 -21.94
CA ILE A 130 16.32 -5.77 -21.89
C ILE A 130 17.49 -6.62 -21.45
N LEU A 131 17.21 -7.65 -20.65
CA LEU A 131 18.22 -8.64 -20.31
C LEU A 131 18.54 -9.47 -21.56
N PRO A 132 19.80 -9.55 -21.99
CA PRO A 132 20.17 -10.28 -23.20
C PRO A 132 19.83 -11.77 -23.08
N ALA A 133 19.53 -12.39 -24.23
CA ALA A 133 19.34 -13.83 -24.31
C ALA A 133 20.60 -14.57 -23.84
N GLY A 134 20.44 -15.60 -23.01
CA GLY A 134 21.54 -16.42 -22.51
C GLY A 134 21.25 -17.11 -21.19
N GLU A 135 22.29 -17.72 -20.63
CA GLU A 135 22.23 -18.41 -19.34
C GLU A 135 21.71 -17.54 -18.18
N PRO A 136 22.14 -16.27 -18.01
CA PRO A 136 21.60 -15.42 -16.94
C PRO A 136 20.09 -15.23 -16.98
N LEU A 137 19.53 -15.12 -18.19
CA LEU A 137 18.09 -15.00 -18.39
C LEU A 137 17.37 -16.31 -18.07
N ARG A 138 17.93 -17.45 -18.49
CA ARG A 138 17.38 -18.77 -18.16
C ARG A 138 17.41 -19.03 -16.65
N TRP A 139 18.49 -18.70 -15.97
CA TRP A 139 18.62 -18.86 -14.51
C TRP A 139 17.59 -18.06 -13.72
N PHE A 140 17.09 -16.93 -14.26
CA PHE A 140 16.02 -16.18 -13.62
C PHE A 140 14.70 -16.96 -13.57
N PHE A 141 14.35 -17.68 -14.65
CA PHE A 141 13.10 -18.43 -14.75
C PHE A 141 13.22 -19.89 -14.26
N GLU A 142 14.31 -20.56 -14.60
CA GLU A 142 14.56 -21.97 -14.32
C GLU A 142 15.26 -22.19 -12.95
N GLY A 143 15.85 -21.14 -12.39
CA GLY A 143 16.57 -21.15 -11.11
C GLY A 143 18.09 -21.09 -11.29
N LEU A 144 18.75 -20.42 -10.34
CA LEU A 144 20.21 -20.27 -10.34
C LEU A 144 20.89 -21.59 -9.91
N PRO A 145 21.89 -22.09 -10.67
CA PRO A 145 22.65 -23.27 -10.26
C PRO A 145 23.35 -23.09 -8.91
N ARG A 146 23.48 -24.18 -8.14
CA ARG A 146 24.14 -24.13 -6.83
C ARG A 146 25.61 -23.72 -6.97
N GLY A 147 26.04 -22.76 -6.15
CA GLY A 147 27.43 -22.29 -6.11
C GLY A 147 27.77 -21.23 -7.16
N VAL A 148 26.83 -20.85 -8.03
CA VAL A 148 26.98 -19.74 -8.97
C VAL A 148 26.49 -18.44 -8.33
N PHE A 149 27.23 -17.35 -8.50
CA PHE A 149 26.80 -16.03 -8.08
C PHE A 149 25.87 -15.39 -9.12
N VAL A 150 24.97 -14.51 -8.67
CA VAL A 150 24.11 -13.75 -9.59
C VAL A 150 24.99 -12.86 -10.48
N PRO A 151 24.89 -12.97 -11.82
CA PRO A 151 25.71 -12.20 -12.76
C PRO A 151 25.21 -10.76 -12.87
N TRP A 152 25.50 -9.92 -11.86
CA TRP A 152 24.95 -8.56 -11.78
C TRP A 152 25.35 -7.64 -12.94
N ASP A 153 26.42 -7.95 -13.66
CA ASP A 153 26.92 -7.23 -14.82
C ASP A 153 25.88 -7.10 -15.94
N VAL A 154 25.11 -8.17 -16.20
CA VAL A 154 24.05 -8.13 -17.21
C VAL A 154 22.76 -7.46 -16.71
N TRP A 155 22.55 -7.40 -15.40
CA TRP A 155 21.33 -6.82 -14.81
C TRP A 155 21.44 -5.32 -14.56
N ILE A 156 22.63 -4.81 -14.25
CA ILE A 156 22.79 -3.45 -13.73
C ILE A 156 22.31 -2.40 -14.73
N VAL A 157 22.55 -2.60 -16.03
CA VAL A 157 22.17 -1.63 -17.08
C VAL A 157 20.64 -1.59 -17.27
N PRO A 158 19.93 -2.70 -17.54
CA PRO A 158 18.46 -2.69 -17.59
C PRO A 158 17.83 -2.17 -16.31
N VAL A 159 18.28 -2.64 -15.14
CA VAL A 159 17.73 -2.24 -13.84
C VAL A 159 17.92 -0.73 -13.63
N PHE A 160 19.09 -0.17 -13.94
CA PHE A 160 19.35 1.25 -13.79
C PHE A 160 18.38 2.10 -14.62
N TRP A 161 18.19 1.78 -15.90
CA TRP A 161 17.31 2.54 -16.79
C TRP A 161 15.84 2.41 -16.38
N TRP A 162 15.39 1.20 -16.06
CA TRP A 162 14.03 1.00 -15.57
C TRP A 162 13.80 1.73 -14.25
N MET A 163 14.71 1.65 -13.28
CA MET A 163 14.62 2.40 -12.03
C MET A 163 14.62 3.92 -12.25
N THR A 164 15.33 4.41 -13.27
CA THR A 164 15.30 5.82 -13.67
C THR A 164 13.92 6.21 -14.20
N VAL A 165 13.29 5.39 -15.03
CA VAL A 165 11.89 5.61 -15.50
C VAL A 165 10.92 5.62 -14.32
N ILE A 166 11.08 4.70 -13.36
CA ILE A 166 10.27 4.69 -12.14
C ILE A 166 10.47 6.00 -11.37
N ALA A 167 11.71 6.40 -11.11
CA ALA A 167 12.02 7.62 -10.38
C ALA A 167 11.44 8.87 -11.08
N ALA A 168 11.53 8.93 -12.42
CA ALA A 168 10.94 10.02 -13.20
C ALA A 168 9.41 10.04 -13.12
N PHE A 169 8.75 8.87 -13.21
CA PHE A 169 7.30 8.75 -13.08
C PHE A 169 6.82 9.24 -11.70
N TYR A 170 7.43 8.73 -10.63
CA TYR A 170 7.09 9.17 -9.27
C TYR A 170 7.48 10.64 -9.01
N GLY A 171 8.59 11.11 -9.59
CA GLY A 171 8.96 12.52 -9.58
C GLY A 171 7.87 13.40 -10.20
N CYS A 172 7.34 12.99 -11.37
CA CYS A 172 6.22 13.66 -12.01
C CYS A 172 4.97 13.67 -11.12
N CYS A 173 4.60 12.52 -10.53
CA CYS A 173 3.49 12.44 -9.58
C CYS A 173 3.70 13.38 -8.38
N LEU A 174 4.91 13.45 -7.82
CA LEU A 174 5.24 14.35 -6.72
C LEU A 174 5.13 15.82 -7.14
N PHE A 175 5.63 16.20 -8.32
CA PHE A 175 5.49 17.56 -8.83
C PHE A 175 4.03 17.95 -9.06
N LEU A 176 3.24 17.05 -9.66
CA LEU A 176 1.80 17.26 -9.82
C LEU A 176 1.11 17.44 -8.47
N MET A 177 1.43 16.60 -7.48
CA MET A 177 0.93 16.74 -6.12
C MET A 177 1.29 18.10 -5.51
N VAL A 178 2.53 18.57 -5.67
CA VAL A 178 2.97 19.88 -5.15
C VAL A 178 2.21 21.04 -5.80
N ILE A 179 1.99 21.00 -7.12
CA ILE A 179 1.24 22.02 -7.86
C ILE A 179 -0.23 22.02 -7.42
N LEU A 180 -0.86 20.85 -7.38
CA LEU A 180 -2.28 20.71 -7.08
C LEU A 180 -2.60 20.83 -5.58
N ARG A 181 -1.62 20.61 -4.69
CA ARG A 181 -1.79 20.70 -3.23
C ARG A 181 -2.50 21.97 -2.81
N LYS A 182 -2.08 23.13 -3.33
CA LYS A 182 -2.67 24.41 -2.93
C LYS A 182 -4.13 24.53 -3.39
N GLN A 183 -4.41 24.10 -4.62
CA GLN A 183 -5.76 24.09 -5.18
C GLN A 183 -6.70 23.19 -4.37
N TRP A 184 -6.27 21.95 -4.11
CA TRP A 184 -7.07 20.97 -3.39
C TRP A 184 -7.31 21.32 -1.93
N ILE A 185 -6.32 21.87 -1.24
CA ILE A 185 -6.44 22.20 0.19
C ILE A 185 -7.20 23.52 0.39
N GLU A 186 -6.83 24.59 -0.32
CA GLU A 186 -7.35 25.93 -0.03
C GLU A 186 -8.69 26.22 -0.73
N HIS A 187 -8.82 25.80 -2.00
CA HIS A 187 -9.96 26.17 -2.84
C HIS A 187 -11.02 25.08 -2.89
N GLU A 188 -10.63 23.83 -3.13
CA GLU A 188 -11.56 22.70 -3.25
C GLU A 188 -11.85 22.00 -1.92
N ARG A 189 -11.00 22.25 -0.90
CA ARG A 189 -11.11 21.67 0.45
C ARG A 189 -11.44 20.18 0.42
N ILE A 190 -10.67 19.44 -0.36
CA ILE A 190 -10.85 17.99 -0.48
C ILE A 190 -10.54 17.36 0.87
N ASP A 191 -11.54 16.66 1.44
CA ASP A 191 -11.36 15.85 2.62
C ASP A 191 -10.48 14.63 2.29
N TYR A 192 -9.58 14.25 3.21
CA TYR A 192 -8.70 13.08 3.06
C TYR A 192 -9.11 11.96 4.03
N PRO A 193 -10.28 11.31 3.83
CA PRO A 193 -10.82 10.33 4.78
C PRO A 193 -9.92 9.13 5.05
N LEU A 194 -9.06 8.76 4.09
CA LEU A 194 -8.07 7.69 4.27
C LEU A 194 -6.97 8.06 5.28
N MET A 195 -6.71 9.36 5.50
CA MET A 195 -5.69 9.84 6.42
C MET A 195 -6.23 10.09 7.84
N GLU A 196 -7.55 10.19 8.02
CA GLU A 196 -8.19 10.41 9.33
C GLU A 196 -7.80 9.34 10.33
N MET A 197 -7.87 8.05 9.95
CA MET A 197 -7.52 6.96 10.85
C MET A 197 -6.03 6.95 11.24
N PRO A 198 -5.06 7.01 10.30
CA PRO A 198 -3.66 7.16 10.66
C PRO A 198 -3.36 8.39 11.52
N LEU A 199 -3.98 9.53 11.23
CA LEU A 199 -3.78 10.76 11.98
C LEU A 199 -4.36 10.67 13.39
N ALA A 200 -5.51 10.02 13.58
CA ALA A 200 -6.10 9.76 14.89
C ALA A 200 -5.25 8.81 15.74
N VAL A 201 -4.54 7.86 15.11
CA VAL A 201 -3.56 6.99 15.80
C VAL A 201 -2.31 7.77 16.25
N MET A 202 -1.95 8.81 15.51
CA MET A 202 -0.77 9.66 15.78
C MET A 202 -1.11 10.93 16.56
N GLU A 203 -2.36 11.10 16.98
CA GLU A 203 -2.80 12.28 17.72
C GLU A 203 -2.24 12.23 19.14
N GLU A 204 -1.56 13.30 19.53
CA GLU A 204 -1.09 13.48 20.89
C GLU A 204 -2.24 14.06 21.71
N ASP A 205 -2.95 13.21 22.46
CA ASP A 205 -3.94 13.68 23.44
C ASP A 205 -3.29 13.79 24.82
N ASN A 206 -3.45 14.97 25.44
CA ASN A 206 -3.06 15.23 26.82
C ASN A 206 -4.03 14.59 27.84
N ARG A 207 -5.13 13.97 27.39
CA ARG A 207 -6.03 13.20 28.25
C ARG A 207 -5.37 11.88 28.67
N GLN A 208 -5.27 11.68 29.98
CA GLN A 208 -4.78 10.44 30.59
C GLN A 208 -5.81 9.31 30.42
N GLY A 209 -5.79 8.64 29.27
CA GLY A 209 -6.50 7.37 29.04
C GLY A 209 -5.63 6.14 29.39
N PHE A 210 -6.25 4.95 29.47
CA PHE A 210 -5.52 3.69 29.66
C PHE A 210 -4.64 3.38 28.44
N PHE A 211 -5.17 3.59 27.24
CA PHE A 211 -4.43 3.44 25.99
C PHE A 211 -3.82 4.78 25.54
N PRO A 212 -2.61 4.76 24.94
CA PRO A 212 -1.99 5.95 24.38
C PRO A 212 -2.72 6.49 23.16
N ILE A 213 -3.51 5.65 22.47
CA ILE A 213 -4.33 6.06 21.33
C ILE A 213 -5.71 6.51 21.85
N PRO A 214 -6.15 7.75 21.59
CA PRO A 214 -7.40 8.28 22.14
C PRO A 214 -8.65 7.47 21.77
N ILE A 215 -8.76 7.06 20.50
CA ILE A 215 -9.94 6.34 19.99
C ILE A 215 -10.15 4.98 20.69
N MET A 216 -9.08 4.36 21.20
CA MET A 216 -9.14 3.06 21.88
C MET A 216 -9.68 3.15 23.30
N ASN A 217 -9.82 4.36 23.86
CA ASN A 217 -10.46 4.57 25.16
C ASN A 217 -12.00 4.65 25.06
N SER A 218 -12.57 4.57 23.85
CA SER A 218 -14.02 4.52 23.64
C SER A 218 -14.55 3.08 23.61
N PRO A 219 -15.66 2.75 24.32
CA PRO A 219 -16.26 1.42 24.26
C PRO A 219 -16.82 1.09 22.87
N LEU A 220 -17.21 2.10 22.09
CA LEU A 220 -17.72 1.92 20.72
C LEU A 220 -16.63 1.39 19.77
N PHE A 221 -15.38 1.83 19.96
CA PHE A 221 -14.24 1.30 19.22
C PHE A 221 -14.11 -0.20 19.43
N TRP A 222 -14.17 -0.67 20.68
CA TRP A 222 -14.04 -2.08 21.01
C TRP A 222 -15.22 -2.92 20.54
N ALA A 223 -16.44 -2.37 20.50
CA ALA A 223 -17.59 -3.04 19.89
C ALA A 223 -17.36 -3.29 18.39
N GLY A 224 -16.92 -2.27 17.63
CA GLY A 224 -16.62 -2.41 16.21
C GLY A 224 -15.41 -3.30 15.90
N PHE A 225 -14.33 -3.13 16.67
CA PHE A 225 -13.12 -3.95 16.58
C PHE A 225 -13.44 -5.42 16.89
N GLY A 226 -14.14 -5.68 17.99
CA GLY A 226 -14.53 -7.03 18.41
C GLY A 226 -15.42 -7.71 17.39
N LEU A 227 -16.44 -7.02 16.87
CA LEU A 227 -17.31 -7.57 15.82
C LEU A 227 -16.51 -7.99 14.59
N THR A 228 -15.65 -7.10 14.09
CA THR A 228 -14.84 -7.36 12.89
C THR A 228 -13.83 -8.48 13.13
N LEU A 229 -13.17 -8.48 14.29
CA LEU A 229 -12.20 -9.51 14.67
C LEU A 229 -12.88 -10.88 14.77
N CYS A 230 -14.06 -10.98 15.39
CA CYS A 230 -14.82 -12.21 15.49
C CYS A 230 -15.17 -12.78 14.11
N ILE A 231 -15.63 -11.93 13.18
CA ILE A 231 -15.95 -12.37 11.80
C ILE A 231 -14.70 -12.88 11.08
N ILE A 232 -13.57 -12.17 11.22
CA ILE A 232 -12.29 -12.59 10.60
C ILE A 232 -11.82 -13.92 11.20
N LEU A 233 -11.78 -14.04 12.53
CA LEU A 233 -11.34 -15.26 13.22
C LEU A 233 -12.22 -16.46 12.86
N TRP A 234 -13.54 -16.26 12.78
CA TRP A 234 -14.46 -17.29 12.33
C TRP A 234 -14.11 -17.82 10.93
N ASN A 235 -13.83 -16.90 10.00
CA ASN A 235 -13.42 -17.26 8.63
C ASN A 235 -12.01 -17.88 8.56
N VAL A 236 -11.10 -17.51 9.46
CA VAL A 236 -9.78 -18.16 9.59
C VAL A 236 -9.92 -19.63 9.99
N ILE A 237 -10.81 -19.95 10.94
CA ILE A 237 -11.07 -21.34 11.33
C ILE A 237 -11.60 -22.14 10.15
N SER A 238 -12.53 -21.57 9.38
CA SER A 238 -13.07 -22.21 8.17
C SER A 238 -12.00 -22.44 7.09
N TYR A 239 -10.98 -21.58 7.00
CA TYR A 239 -9.85 -21.81 6.09
C TYR A 239 -9.07 -23.09 6.44
N PHE A 240 -8.86 -23.38 7.73
CA PHE A 240 -8.18 -24.60 8.17
C PHE A 240 -9.10 -25.83 8.24
N SER A 241 -10.41 -25.63 8.40
CA SER A 241 -11.41 -26.68 8.46
C SER A 241 -12.52 -26.45 7.43
N PRO A 242 -12.43 -27.08 6.23
CA PRO A 242 -13.37 -26.87 5.14
C PRO A 242 -14.84 -27.22 5.46
N THR A 243 -15.08 -28.02 6.50
CA THR A 243 -16.43 -28.40 6.95
C THR A 243 -17.07 -27.35 7.86
N PHE A 244 -16.30 -26.38 8.36
CA PHE A 244 -16.79 -25.33 9.23
C PHE A 244 -17.41 -24.20 8.40
N PRO A 245 -18.61 -23.69 8.76
CA PRO A 245 -19.31 -22.71 7.94
C PRO A 245 -18.54 -21.39 7.84
N THR A 246 -18.43 -20.83 6.63
CA THR A 246 -17.90 -19.48 6.41
C THR A 246 -18.98 -18.42 6.58
N ILE A 247 -18.64 -17.26 7.12
CA ILE A 247 -19.44 -16.05 6.96
C ILE A 247 -19.13 -15.48 5.56
N PRO A 248 -20.11 -15.45 4.64
CA PRO A 248 -19.87 -15.04 3.27
C PRO A 248 -19.53 -13.55 3.21
N TRP A 249 -18.45 -13.24 2.50
CA TRP A 249 -18.02 -11.88 2.18
C TRP A 249 -18.12 -11.59 0.68
N ARG A 250 -18.43 -12.61 -0.13
CA ARG A 250 -18.70 -12.51 -1.57
C ARG A 250 -20.17 -12.85 -1.79
N PHE A 251 -20.89 -11.97 -2.45
CA PHE A 251 -22.29 -12.12 -2.78
C PHE A 251 -22.46 -12.32 -4.28
N ALA A 252 -23.67 -12.69 -4.70
CA ALA A 252 -23.99 -12.85 -6.11
C ALA A 252 -23.71 -11.53 -6.87
N SER A 253 -23.07 -11.64 -8.03
CA SER A 253 -22.82 -10.48 -8.88
C SER A 253 -24.13 -9.96 -9.46
N ILE A 254 -24.27 -8.64 -9.51
CA ILE A 254 -25.39 -8.00 -10.18
C ILE A 254 -25.09 -7.99 -11.68
N GLN A 255 -25.96 -8.61 -12.48
CA GLN A 255 -25.89 -8.58 -13.95
C GLN A 255 -27.09 -7.80 -14.49
N PHE A 256 -26.81 -6.74 -15.25
CA PHE A 256 -27.85 -5.92 -15.89
C PHE A 256 -28.23 -6.45 -17.29
N GLY A 257 -27.42 -7.35 -17.86
CA GLY A 257 -27.66 -7.96 -19.17
C GLY A 257 -26.46 -8.80 -19.64
N ARG A 258 -26.63 -9.54 -20.74
CA ARG A 258 -25.60 -10.44 -21.30
C ARG A 258 -24.34 -9.70 -21.78
N GLU A 259 -24.51 -8.49 -22.31
CA GLU A 259 -23.43 -7.64 -22.82
C GLU A 259 -22.79 -6.75 -21.74
N PHE A 260 -23.37 -6.73 -20.53
CA PHE A 260 -22.85 -5.95 -19.42
C PHE A 260 -21.96 -6.82 -18.53
N PRO A 261 -20.72 -6.38 -18.24
CA PRO A 261 -19.87 -7.13 -17.33
C PRO A 261 -20.55 -7.24 -15.95
N PRO A 262 -20.56 -8.44 -15.34
CA PRO A 262 -21.13 -8.63 -14.01
C PRO A 262 -20.42 -7.74 -12.99
N ILE A 263 -21.19 -7.07 -12.13
CA ILE A 263 -20.64 -6.30 -11.02
C ILE A 263 -20.55 -7.22 -9.79
N PRO A 264 -19.34 -7.63 -9.37
CA PRO A 264 -19.18 -8.48 -8.20
C PRO A 264 -19.50 -7.71 -6.92
N VAL A 265 -20.46 -8.20 -6.13
CA VAL A 265 -20.78 -7.61 -4.84
C VAL A 265 -19.95 -8.29 -3.76
N ARG A 266 -19.11 -7.51 -3.05
CA ARG A 266 -18.25 -8.01 -1.98
C ARG A 266 -18.34 -7.08 -0.77
N LEU A 267 -18.46 -7.66 0.42
CA LEU A 267 -18.44 -6.92 1.67
C LEU A 267 -17.03 -6.95 2.25
N TYR A 268 -16.33 -5.82 2.13
CA TYR A 268 -15.06 -5.59 2.80
C TYR A 268 -15.30 -4.78 4.06
N LEU A 269 -15.28 -5.42 5.23
CA LEU A 269 -15.52 -4.74 6.53
C LEU A 269 -14.54 -3.58 6.77
N MET A 270 -13.30 -3.70 6.28
CA MET A 270 -12.32 -2.62 6.33
C MET A 270 -12.76 -1.39 5.52
N VAL A 271 -13.33 -1.61 4.33
CA VAL A 271 -13.88 -0.53 3.48
C VAL A 271 -15.11 0.11 4.13
N VAL A 272 -15.97 -0.69 4.76
CA VAL A 272 -17.12 -0.18 5.54
C VAL A 272 -16.64 0.72 6.69
N GLY A 273 -15.59 0.32 7.39
CA GLY A 273 -14.95 1.13 8.43
C GLY A 273 -14.40 2.46 7.91
N PHE A 274 -13.80 2.49 6.72
CA PHE A 274 -13.37 3.75 6.09
C PHE A 274 -14.52 4.59 5.55
N GLY A 275 -15.59 3.96 5.07
CA GLY A 275 -16.79 4.64 4.59
C GLY A 275 -17.41 5.55 5.64
N TYR A 276 -17.21 5.26 6.93
CA TYR A 276 -17.62 6.12 8.04
C TYR A 276 -16.97 7.52 7.99
N PHE A 277 -15.72 7.62 7.55
CA PHE A 277 -14.98 8.89 7.50
C PHE A 277 -15.27 9.69 6.21
N ILE A 278 -15.93 9.08 5.22
CA ILE A 278 -16.24 9.76 3.97
C ILE A 278 -17.38 10.74 4.19
N ASN A 279 -17.14 12.00 3.83
CA ASN A 279 -18.14 13.05 3.89
C ASN A 279 -19.30 12.74 2.91
N LEU A 280 -20.54 12.85 3.40
CA LEU A 280 -21.76 12.40 2.72
C LEU A 280 -22.21 13.32 1.57
N ASP A 281 -21.50 14.42 1.35
CA ASP A 281 -21.87 15.50 0.44
C ASP A 281 -21.58 15.21 -1.05
N ILE A 282 -20.85 14.14 -1.38
CA ILE A 282 -20.56 13.77 -2.79
C ILE A 282 -21.39 12.55 -3.24
N PRO A 283 -22.53 12.73 -3.93
CA PRO A 283 -23.47 11.66 -4.26
C PRO A 283 -22.96 10.64 -5.28
N ILE A 284 -21.99 10.99 -6.14
CA ILE A 284 -21.39 10.04 -7.10
C ILE A 284 -20.59 8.93 -6.41
N TRP A 285 -19.99 9.21 -5.25
CA TRP A 285 -19.30 8.21 -4.44
C TRP A 285 -20.27 7.33 -3.62
N LYS A 286 -21.49 7.80 -3.30
CA LYS A 286 -22.51 7.00 -2.60
C LYS A 286 -22.89 5.72 -3.34
N MET A 287 -22.94 5.76 -4.67
CA MET A 287 -23.25 4.58 -5.50
C MET A 287 -22.01 3.75 -5.80
N ALA A 288 -20.85 4.37 -6.07
CA ALA A 288 -19.63 3.65 -6.41
C ALA A 288 -19.00 2.92 -5.20
N PHE A 289 -19.03 3.51 -4.00
CA PHE A 289 -18.36 2.95 -2.82
C PHE A 289 -19.11 1.78 -2.18
N LEU A 290 -20.44 1.73 -2.32
CA LEU A 290 -21.28 0.61 -1.88
C LEU A 290 -21.32 -0.55 -2.90
N ILE A 291 -20.98 -0.30 -4.17
CA ILE A 291 -21.18 -1.25 -5.27
C ILE A 291 -19.86 -1.73 -5.90
N VAL A 292 -18.74 -1.01 -5.75
CA VAL A 292 -17.51 -1.31 -6.50
C VAL A 292 -16.26 -1.07 -5.66
N LEU A 293 -15.73 -2.12 -5.05
CA LEU A 293 -14.28 -2.27 -4.89
C LEU A 293 -13.94 -3.74 -5.19
N ALA A 294 -13.36 -3.93 -6.37
CA ALA A 294 -12.95 -5.19 -6.98
C ALA A 294 -11.70 -5.79 -6.30
#